data_AF-A0A6I3M8H3-F1
#
_entry.id   AF-A0A6I3M8H3-F1
#
_cell.length_a   1.000
_cell.length_b   1.000
_cell.length_c   1.000
_cell.angle_alpha   90.00
_cell.angle_beta   90.00
_cell.angle_gamma   90.00
#
_symmetry.space_group_name_H-M   'P 1'
#
loop_
_entity.id
_entity.type
_entity.pdbx_description
1 polymer ?
#
loop_
_entity_poly.entity_id
_entity_poly.type
_entity_poly.pdbx_seq_one_letter_code
_entity_poly.pdbx_strand_id
1 'polypeptide(L)'
;MGENTLHAVARPHLSDTVQNSGWSIAVSAGDGRVLDVEVVHPRDIGADGDEAAIREKLAKRYDVSGLEFERGVEETDDGLREPVIRITGLRAAS
;
A
#
# COMPACT_ATOMS: atom_id res chain seq x y z
N MET A 1 -20.33 12.52 12.00
CA MET A 1 -18.94 13.01 11.92
C MET A 1 -18.02 11.84 12.23
N GLY A 2 -17.81 10.96 11.25
CA GLY A 2 -16.67 10.06 11.23
C GLY A 2 -15.84 10.55 10.07
N GLU A 3 -14.63 11.02 10.31
CA GLU A 3 -13.71 11.34 9.23
C GLU A 3 -13.57 10.08 8.37
N ASN A 4 -13.72 10.20 7.04
CA ASN A 4 -13.52 9.10 6.11
C ASN A 4 -12.02 8.76 6.05
N THR A 5 -11.48 8.25 7.15
CA THR A 5 -10.09 7.86 7.29
C THR A 5 -9.90 6.60 6.46
N LEU A 6 -9.13 6.73 5.39
CA LEU A 6 -8.70 5.62 4.57
C LEU A 6 -7.34 5.13 5.09
N HIS A 7 -7.16 3.82 5.01
CA HIS A 7 -5.91 3.15 5.33
C HIS A 7 -5.40 2.48 4.07
N ALA A 8 -4.12 2.63 3.77
CA ALA A 8 -3.50 1.86 2.71
C ALA A 8 -2.39 0.97 3.27
N VAL A 9 -2.20 -0.19 2.65
CA VAL A 9 -1.15 -1.14 3.01
C VAL A 9 -0.46 -1.54 1.72
N ALA A 10 0.84 -1.27 1.64
CA ALA A 10 1.69 -1.75 0.56
C ALA A 10 2.48 -2.98 1.03
N ARG A 11 2.43 -4.06 0.26
CA ARG A 11 3.17 -5.30 0.52
C ARG A 11 3.83 -5.81 -0.75
N PRO A 12 4.94 -6.56 -0.66
CA PRO A 12 5.45 -7.34 -1.78
C PRO A 12 4.35 -8.22 -2.35
N HIS A 13 4.27 -8.28 -3.67
CA HIS A 13 3.42 -9.20 -4.39
C HIS A 13 4.31 -10.19 -5.15
N LEU A 14 4.43 -11.38 -4.59
CA LEU A 14 5.00 -12.53 -5.26
C LEU A 14 3.93 -13.12 -6.17
N SER A 15 4.13 -13.04 -7.49
CA SER A 15 3.35 -13.86 -8.42
C SER A 15 4.04 -15.22 -8.55
N ASP A 16 3.28 -16.29 -8.72
CA ASP A 16 3.70 -17.70 -8.80
C ASP A 16 4.88 -17.99 -9.77
N THR A 17 5.25 -17.04 -10.64
CA THR A 17 6.33 -17.15 -11.62
C THR A 17 7.72 -16.66 -11.15
N VAL A 18 8.00 -16.69 -9.85
CA VAL A 18 9.37 -16.66 -9.25
C VAL A 18 10.21 -15.38 -9.43
N GLN A 19 9.63 -14.28 -9.92
CA GLN A 19 10.24 -12.96 -9.83
C GLN A 19 9.32 -12.06 -9.01
N ASN A 20 9.87 -11.31 -8.04
CA ASN A 20 9.17 -10.22 -7.37
C ASN A 20 8.38 -9.45 -8.41
N SER A 21 7.06 -9.64 -8.46
CA SER A 21 6.24 -9.15 -9.56
C SER A 21 5.78 -7.73 -9.30
N GLY A 22 5.98 -7.26 -8.07
CA GLY A 22 5.77 -5.88 -7.69
C GLY A 22 5.41 -5.72 -6.23
N TRP A 23 4.72 -4.62 -5.99
CA TRP A 23 4.09 -4.28 -4.72
C TRP A 23 2.59 -4.18 -4.95
N SER A 24 1.81 -4.77 -4.05
CA SER A 24 0.36 -4.57 -4.01
C SER A 24 0.06 -3.49 -2.98
N ILE A 25 -0.59 -2.41 -3.41
CA ILE A 25 -1.10 -1.34 -2.55
C ILE A 25 -2.61 -1.56 -2.44
N ALA A 26 -3.08 -1.93 -1.25
CA ALA A 26 -4.50 -2.10 -0.95
C ALA A 26 -4.99 -0.93 -0.11
N VAL A 27 -6.07 -0.28 -0.54
CA VAL A 27 -6.74 0.81 0.18
C VAL A 27 -8.03 0.29 0.79
N SER A 28 -8.23 0.52 2.07
CA SER A 28 -9.41 0.13 2.83
C SER A 28 -10.02 1.34 3.54
N ALA A 29 -11.34 1.31 3.68
CA ALA A 29 -12.05 2.22 4.56
C ALA A 29 -11.83 1.83 6.04
N GLY A 30 -12.07 2.76 6.97
CA GLY A 30 -11.99 2.48 8.41
C GLY A 30 -12.91 1.36 8.91
N ASP A 31 -13.94 0.97 8.14
CA ASP A 31 -14.79 -0.19 8.44
C ASP A 31 -14.20 -1.55 7.99
N GLY A 32 -12.99 -1.55 7.42
CA GLY A 32 -12.29 -2.75 6.95
C GLY A 32 -12.64 -3.17 5.52
N ARG A 33 -13.60 -2.50 4.87
CA ARG A 33 -13.89 -2.75 3.45
C ARG A 33 -12.75 -2.27 2.56
N VAL A 34 -12.21 -3.17 1.75
CA VAL A 34 -11.26 -2.86 0.67
C VAL A 34 -11.98 -2.06 -0.42
N LEU A 35 -11.44 -0.89 -0.74
CA LEU A 35 -11.96 0.02 -1.76
C LEU A 35 -11.21 -0.12 -3.08
N ASP A 36 -9.90 -0.32 -3.02
CA ASP A 36 -9.04 -0.35 -4.20
C ASP A 36 -7.82 -1.23 -3.94
N VAL A 37 -7.34 -1.89 -4.99
CA VAL A 37 -6.09 -2.66 -4.97
C VAL A 37 -5.34 -2.37 -6.26
N GLU A 38 -4.12 -1.85 -6.15
CA GLU A 38 -3.24 -1.62 -7.28
C GLU A 38 -1.97 -2.47 -7.15
N VAL A 39 -1.65 -3.25 -8.18
CA VAL A 39 -0.37 -3.96 -8.28
C VAL A 39 0.60 -3.14 -9.11
N VAL A 40 1.74 -2.79 -8.52
CA VAL A 40 2.76 -1.89 -9.06
C VAL A 40 4.03 -2.67 -9.36
N HIS A 41 4.48 -2.66 -10.60
CA HIS A 41 5.69 -3.37 -11.03
C HIS A 41 6.95 -2.86 -10.29
N PRO A 42 7.95 -3.71 -9.95
CA PRO A 42 9.11 -3.30 -9.18
C PRO A 42 9.99 -2.26 -9.89
N ARG A 43 9.88 -2.14 -11.22
CA ARG A 43 10.56 -1.07 -11.98
C ARG A 43 10.04 0.33 -11.63
N ASP A 44 8.80 0.42 -11.17
CA ASP A 44 8.09 1.67 -10.90
C ASP A 44 8.20 2.08 -9.43
N ILE A 45 8.41 1.12 -8.52
CA ILE A 45 8.40 1.33 -7.06
C ILE A 45 9.69 0.88 -6.37
N GLY A 46 10.64 0.29 -7.11
CA GLY A 46 11.87 -0.28 -6.55
C GLY A 46 11.66 -1.62 -5.85
N ALA A 47 12.77 -2.27 -5.48
CA ALA A 47 12.74 -3.55 -4.78
C ALA A 47 12.18 -3.40 -3.34
N ASP A 48 12.47 -2.27 -2.69
CA ASP A 48 12.20 -2.03 -1.26
C ASP A 48 10.93 -1.20 -0.99
N GLY A 49 10.10 -0.95 -2.01
CA GLY A 49 8.88 -0.17 -1.86
C GLY A 49 9.17 1.31 -1.58
N ASP A 50 9.49 2.06 -2.63
CA ASP A 50 9.79 3.49 -2.54
C ASP A 50 8.55 4.30 -2.15
N GLU A 51 8.65 5.06 -1.07
CA GLU A 51 7.53 5.82 -0.51
C GLU A 51 7.10 6.96 -1.43
N ALA A 52 8.03 7.58 -2.17
CA ALA A 52 7.68 8.62 -3.13
C ALA A 52 6.86 8.02 -4.28
N ALA A 53 7.28 6.88 -4.82
CA ALA A 53 6.53 6.16 -5.84
C ALA A 53 5.13 5.73 -5.34
N ILE A 54 5.01 5.19 -4.13
CA ILE A 54 3.72 4.84 -3.52
C ILE A 54 2.83 6.08 -3.39
N ARG A 55 3.38 7.20 -2.89
CA ARG A 55 2.65 8.47 -2.77
C ARG A 55 2.17 8.95 -4.14
N GLU A 56 2.99 8.89 -5.18
CA GLU A 56 2.62 9.27 -6.54
C GLU A 56 1.48 8.41 -7.11
N LYS A 57 1.46 7.11 -6.81
CA LYS A 57 0.34 6.23 -7.21
C LYS A 57 -0.95 6.61 -6.50
N LEU A 58 -0.90 6.76 -5.17
CA LEU A 58 -2.07 7.13 -4.36
C LEU A 58 -2.61 8.52 -4.73
N ALA A 59 -1.75 9.48 -5.04
CA ALA A 59 -2.11 10.85 -5.42
C ALA A 59 -3.00 10.94 -6.67
N LYS A 60 -3.06 9.88 -7.49
CA LYS A 60 -3.94 9.84 -8.68
C LYS A 60 -5.42 9.77 -8.34
N ARG A 61 -5.76 9.19 -7.19
CA ARG A 61 -7.15 8.89 -6.79
C ARG A 61 -7.52 9.43 -5.41
N TYR A 62 -6.53 9.76 -4.60
CA TYR A 62 -6.71 10.13 -3.21
C TYR A 62 -5.97 11.42 -2.89
N ASP A 63 -6.46 12.16 -1.89
CA ASP A 63 -5.70 13.26 -1.30
C ASP A 63 -4.60 12.67 -0.41
N VAL A 64 -3.36 13.05 -0.71
CA VAL A 64 -2.15 12.54 -0.05
C VAL A 64 -1.43 13.57 0.82
N SER A 65 -2.06 14.73 1.02
CA SER A 65 -1.45 15.89 1.69
C SER A 65 -1.06 15.62 3.15
N GLY A 66 -1.73 14.65 3.79
CA GLY A 66 -1.45 14.23 5.17
C GLY A 66 -0.93 12.80 5.29
N LEU A 67 -0.34 12.23 4.23
CA LEU A 67 0.13 10.84 4.27
C LEU A 67 1.30 10.63 5.23
N GLU A 68 1.14 9.64 6.09
CA GLU A 68 2.17 9.09 6.95
C GLU A 68 2.49 7.65 6.52
N PHE A 69 3.77 7.30 6.56
CA PHE A 69 4.27 5.98 6.17
C PHE A 69 4.93 5.32 7.38
N GLU A 70 4.49 4.11 7.70
CA GLU A 70 5.07 3.27 8.73
C GLU A 70 5.58 1.97 8.11
N ARG A 71 6.90 1.79 8.12
CA ARG A 71 7.53 0.53 7.69
C ARG A 71 7.51 -0.48 8.83
N GLY A 72 7.12 -1.70 8.51
CA GLY A 72 7.10 -2.83 9.41
C GLY A 72 7.42 -4.12 8.69
N VAL A 73 7.27 -5.21 9.43
CA VAL A 73 7.40 -6.57 8.92
C VAL A 73 6.25 -7.38 9.50
N GLU A 74 5.56 -8.15 8.67
CA GLU A 74 4.50 -9.07 9.08
C GLU A 74 4.91 -10.51 8.80
N GLU A 75 4.51 -11.41 9.69
CA GLU A 75 4.67 -12.84 9.50
C GLU A 75 3.51 -13.35 8.65
N THR A 76 3.83 -14.04 7.56
CA THR A 76 2.84 -14.66 6.67
C THR A 76 2.49 -16.05 7.16
N ASP A 77 1.40 -16.61 6.62
CA ASP A 77 0.95 -17.97 6.93
C ASP A 77 2.01 -19.05 6.62
N ASP A 78 2.94 -18.77 5.70
CA ASP A 78 4.06 -19.65 5.35
C ASP A 78 5.26 -19.50 6.32
N GLY A 79 5.15 -18.65 7.34
CA GLY A 79 6.21 -18.35 8.31
C GLY A 79 7.30 -17.41 7.78
N LEU A 80 7.07 -16.78 6.61
CA LEU A 80 7.97 -15.80 6.04
C LEU A 80 7.71 -14.42 6.64
N ARG A 81 8.79 -13.65 6.80
CA ARG A 81 8.72 -12.26 7.24
C ARG A 81 8.73 -11.35 6.03
N GLU A 82 7.56 -10.81 5.68
CA GLU A 82 7.41 -9.90 4.56
C GLU A 82 7.43 -8.44 5.03
N PRO A 83 8.17 -7.55 4.36
CA PRO A 83 8.08 -6.12 4.66
C PRO A 83 6.67 -5.62 4.36
N VAL A 84 6.16 -4.74 5.20
CA VAL A 84 4.87 -4.07 5.02
C VAL A 84 5.06 -2.57 5.20
N ILE A 85 4.36 -1.78 4.40
CA ILE A 85 4.30 -0.33 4.56
C ILE A 85 2.85 0.03 4.82
N ARG A 86 2.56 0.44 6.07
CA ARG A 86 1.25 0.93 6.47
C ARG A 86 1.19 2.42 6.20
N ILE A 87 0.06 2.86 5.67
CA ILE A 87 -0.13 4.20 5.16
C ILE A 87 -1.42 4.74 5.77
N THR A 88 -1.30 5.82 6.53
CA THR A 88 -2.40 6.48 7.25
C THR A 88 -2.55 7.91 6.79
N GLY A 89 -3.68 8.54 7.16
CA GLY A 89 -3.99 9.92 6.76
C GLY A 89 -4.47 10.06 5.32
N LEU A 90 -4.74 8.96 4.62
CA LEU A 90 -5.29 8.96 3.27
C LEU A 90 -6.75 9.42 3.29
N ARG A 91 -7.13 10.27 2.33
CA ARG A 91 -8.49 10.80 2.20
C ARG A 91 -9.00 10.62 0.77
N ALA A 92 -10.30 10.46 0.61
CA ALA A 92 -10.91 10.47 -0.71
C ALA A 92 -10.68 11.84 -1.36
N ALA A 93 -10.15 11.86 -2.58
CA ALA A 93 -10.06 13.10 -3.36
C ALA A 93 -11.50 13.56 -3.68
N SER A 94 -11.81 14.82 -3.36
CA SER A 94 -13.12 15.43 -3.67
C SER A 94 -13.16 15.96 -5.10
#